data_AF-K7RRH4-F1
#
_entry.id   AF-K7RRH4-F1
#
_cell.length_a   1.000
_cell.length_b   1.000
_cell.length_c   1.000
_cell.angle_alpha   90.00
_cell.angle_beta   90.00
_cell.angle_gamma   90.00
#
_symmetry.space_group_name_H-M   'P 1'
#
loop_
_entity.id
_entity.type
_entity.pdbx_description
1 polymer ?
#
loop_
_entity_poly.entity_id
_entity_poly.type
_entity_poly.pdbx_seq_one_letter_code
_entity_poly.pdbx_strand_id
1 'polypeptide(L)'
;MLPGCLYFGTVSRVWGGGIAFYDHDADGPTAARAYLITAEQFVDVAAQEMHRLPAAGDPLEKIVLDGVPEGRYQAGPGIYETLLRVGERDGFPMLTFTAPTRSTDVAFNQPVPAYLDMLGAGLLQAHGWDAARCRQYFGGCGVLEEAA
;
A
#
# COMPACT_ATOMS: atom_id res chain seq x y z
N MET A 1 8.57 8.67 5.55
CA MET A 1 7.13 8.76 5.83
C MET A 1 6.47 9.39 4.63
N LEU A 2 5.28 8.92 4.28
CA LEU A 2 4.39 9.55 3.32
C LEU A 2 3.30 10.34 4.09
N PRO A 3 2.63 11.33 3.45
CA PRO A 3 1.34 11.82 3.94
C PRO A 3 0.29 10.69 3.93
N GLY A 4 -0.96 10.95 4.32
CA GLY A 4 -1.99 9.91 4.27
C GLY A 4 -1.91 8.90 5.40
N CYS A 5 -2.92 8.04 5.49
CA CYS A 5 -3.03 7.02 6.52
C CYS A 5 -3.05 5.59 5.94
N LEU A 6 -2.56 4.66 6.76
CA LEU A 6 -2.75 3.23 6.59
C LEU A 6 -4.11 2.86 7.23
N TYR A 7 -4.95 2.14 6.50
CA TYR A 7 -6.19 1.60 7.03
C TYR A 7 -6.37 0.14 6.61
N PHE A 8 -7.17 -0.60 7.38
CA PHE A 8 -7.42 -2.02 7.13
C PHE A 8 -8.89 -2.25 6.80
N GLY A 9 -9.14 -2.95 5.71
CA GLY A 9 -10.50 -3.24 5.25
C GLY A 9 -10.58 -4.51 4.43
N THR A 10 -11.79 -4.85 4.00
CA THR A 10 -12.09 -6.09 3.24
C THR A 10 -11.55 -7.36 3.94
N VAL A 11 -11.51 -8.51 3.25
CA VAL A 11 -10.96 -9.75 3.81
C VAL A 11 -9.90 -10.30 2.87
N SER A 12 -8.67 -10.44 3.37
CA SER A 12 -7.59 -11.08 2.64
C SER A 12 -7.87 -12.57 2.48
N ARG A 13 -7.80 -13.07 1.23
CA ARG A 13 -7.88 -14.51 0.94
C ARG A 13 -6.62 -15.28 1.36
N VAL A 14 -5.51 -14.57 1.56
CA VAL A 14 -4.22 -15.16 1.93
C VAL A 14 -4.06 -15.18 3.45
N TRP A 15 -4.43 -14.09 4.12
CA TRP A 15 -4.20 -13.91 5.55
C TRP A 15 -5.43 -14.17 6.42
N GLY A 16 -6.64 -14.09 5.87
CA GLY A 16 -7.89 -14.36 6.61
C GLY A 16 -8.43 -13.20 7.47
N GLY A 17 -7.83 -12.00 7.40
CA GLY A 17 -8.30 -10.79 8.09
C GLY A 17 -8.25 -9.54 7.20
N GLY A 18 -8.38 -8.36 7.80
CA GLY A 18 -8.27 -7.08 7.10
C GLY A 18 -6.92 -6.92 6.39
N ILE A 19 -6.94 -6.35 5.19
CA ILE A 19 -5.74 -6.07 4.39
C ILE A 19 -5.47 -4.56 4.35
N ALA A 20 -4.18 -4.21 4.24
CA ALA A 20 -3.71 -2.83 4.27
C ALA A 20 -4.01 -2.07 2.97
N PHE A 21 -4.61 -0.90 3.11
CA PHE A 21 -4.75 0.09 2.05
C PHE A 21 -4.16 1.42 2.49
N TYR A 22 -3.87 2.28 1.52
CA TYR A 22 -3.29 3.59 1.75
C TYR A 22 -4.23 4.68 1.23
N ASP A 23 -4.66 5.57 2.12
CA ASP A 23 -5.44 6.76 1.79
C ASP A 23 -4.51 7.97 1.76
N HIS A 24 -4.09 8.36 0.56
CA HIS A 24 -3.16 9.47 0.35
C HIS A 24 -3.73 10.84 0.78
N ASP A 25 -5.06 10.98 0.75
CA ASP A 25 -5.75 12.24 0.97
C ASP A 25 -6.15 12.45 2.44
N ALA A 26 -5.82 11.50 3.31
CA ALA A 26 -6.02 11.60 4.75
C ALA A 26 -4.84 12.31 5.44
N ASP A 27 -5.05 12.71 6.69
CA ASP A 27 -3.96 13.18 7.53
C ASP A 27 -3.01 12.04 7.88
N GLY A 28 -1.71 12.31 7.77
CA GLY A 28 -0.67 11.32 7.99
C GLY A 28 -0.02 11.37 9.38
N PRO A 29 1.11 10.67 9.57
CA PRO A 29 1.95 10.08 8.52
C PRO A 29 1.78 8.57 8.30
N THR A 30 2.09 8.09 7.09
CA THR A 30 2.22 6.65 6.78
C THR A 30 3.67 6.21 6.67
N ALA A 31 4.02 5.12 7.36
CA ALA A 31 5.32 4.48 7.24
C ALA A 31 5.38 3.67 5.94
N ALA A 32 6.48 3.80 5.19
CA ALA A 32 6.61 3.20 3.87
C ALA A 32 8.07 2.89 3.55
N ARG A 33 8.25 1.85 2.74
CA ARG A 33 9.54 1.47 2.15
C ARG A 33 9.49 1.71 0.65
N ALA A 34 10.45 2.48 0.14
CA ALA A 34 10.64 2.65 -1.29
C ALA A 34 11.55 1.56 -1.85
N TYR A 35 11.21 1.06 -3.04
CA TYR A 35 12.03 0.17 -3.84
C TYR A 35 12.35 0.86 -5.16
N LEU A 36 13.63 0.88 -5.54
CA LEU A 36 14.05 1.37 -6.85
C LEU A 36 14.04 0.19 -7.82
N ILE A 37 13.05 0.18 -8.71
CA ILE A 37 12.77 -0.88 -9.68
C ILE A 37 12.45 -0.28 -11.05
N THR A 38 12.53 -1.07 -12.11
CA THR A 38 12.16 -0.62 -13.47
C THR A 38 10.65 -0.45 -13.62
N ALA A 39 10.21 0.24 -14.67
CA ALA A 39 8.79 0.36 -15.01
C ALA A 39 8.16 -1.02 -15.27
N GLU A 40 8.85 -1.90 -16.01
CA GLU A 40 8.43 -3.29 -16.24
C GLU A 40 8.22 -4.04 -14.92
N GLN A 41 9.19 -3.97 -13.99
CA GLN A 41 9.08 -4.61 -12.69
C GLN A 41 7.92 -4.05 -11.86
N PHE A 42 7.69 -2.73 -11.90
CA PHE A 42 6.58 -2.11 -11.19
C PHE A 42 5.23 -2.62 -11.73
N VAL A 43 5.10 -2.72 -13.06
CA VAL A 43 3.86 -3.19 -13.70
C VAL A 43 3.64 -4.68 -13.47
N ASP A 44 4.71 -5.49 -13.41
CA ASP A 44 4.61 -6.89 -13.00
C ASP A 44 4.08 -7.05 -11.58
N VAL A 45 4.49 -6.19 -10.64
CA VAL A 45 3.94 -6.19 -9.27
C VAL A 45 2.49 -5.71 -9.28
N ALA A 46 2.18 -4.64 -10.01
CA ALA A 46 0.81 -4.14 -10.13
C ALA A 46 -0.14 -5.20 -10.70
N ALA A 47 0.28 -5.94 -11.72
CA ALA A 47 -0.49 -7.04 -12.31
C ALA A 47 -0.82 -8.12 -11.26
N GLN A 48 0.15 -8.51 -10.43
CA GLN A 48 -0.06 -9.50 -9.36
C GLN A 48 -1.08 -9.01 -8.31
N GLU A 49 -0.97 -7.76 -7.88
CA GLU A 49 -1.90 -7.14 -6.91
C GLU A 49 -3.31 -7.00 -7.49
N MET A 50 -3.43 -6.78 -8.80
CA MET A 50 -4.69 -6.74 -9.54
C MET A 50 -5.24 -8.14 -9.89
N HIS A 51 -4.57 -9.21 -9.46
CA HIS A 51 -4.90 -10.61 -9.80
C HIS A 51 -4.93 -10.90 -11.32
N ARG A 52 -4.02 -10.25 -12.05
CA ARG A 52 -3.76 -10.46 -13.48
C ARG A 52 -2.47 -11.26 -13.65
N LEU A 53 -2.29 -11.85 -14.83
CA LEU A 53 -1.00 -12.45 -15.20
C LEU A 53 -0.06 -11.34 -15.69
N PRO A 54 1.17 -11.22 -15.15
CA PRO A 54 2.18 -10.35 -15.72
C PRO A 54 2.44 -10.69 -17.18
N ALA A 55 2.54 -9.67 -18.03
CA ALA A 55 2.74 -9.83 -19.46
C ALA A 55 3.59 -8.69 -20.01
N ALA A 56 4.50 -9.02 -20.93
CA ALA A 56 5.28 -8.01 -21.64
C ALA A 56 4.38 -7.06 -22.44
N GLY A 57 4.69 -5.77 -22.41
CA GLY A 57 3.92 -4.75 -23.11
C GLY A 57 2.57 -4.42 -22.45
N ASP A 58 2.45 -4.64 -21.13
CA ASP A 58 1.29 -4.17 -20.38
C ASP A 58 1.11 -2.64 -20.57
N PRO A 59 -0.10 -2.17 -20.94
CA PRO A 59 -0.34 -0.75 -21.19
C PRO A 59 0.00 0.20 -20.03
N LEU A 60 0.01 -0.30 -18.78
CA LEU A 60 0.41 0.48 -17.61
C LEU A 60 1.86 0.91 -17.66
N GLU A 61 2.73 0.19 -18.38
CA GLU A 61 4.14 0.57 -18.50
C GLU A 61 4.27 1.95 -19.13
N LYS A 62 3.48 2.21 -20.19
CA LYS A 62 3.45 3.53 -20.83
C LYS A 62 2.95 4.61 -19.87
N ILE A 63 1.94 4.33 -19.05
CA ILE A 63 1.42 5.28 -18.05
C ILE A 63 2.48 5.61 -16.99
N VAL A 64 3.26 4.62 -16.56
CA VAL A 64 4.36 4.81 -15.60
C VAL A 64 5.48 5.64 -16.22
N LEU A 65 5.88 5.35 -17.46
CA LEU A 65 6.97 6.02 -18.18
C LEU A 65 6.62 7.46 -18.59
N ASP A 66 5.42 7.68 -19.10
CA ASP A 66 4.94 9.01 -19.51
C ASP A 66 4.61 9.90 -18.29
N GLY A 67 4.39 9.28 -17.13
CA GLY A 67 3.97 9.92 -15.90
C GLY A 67 2.46 9.78 -15.67
N VAL A 68 2.10 9.40 -14.44
CA VAL A 68 0.70 9.19 -14.04
C VAL A 68 -0.09 10.50 -14.20
N PRO A 69 -1.13 10.54 -15.06
CA PRO A 69 -1.94 11.74 -15.28
C PRO A 69 -2.53 12.25 -13.98
N GLU A 70 -2.41 13.56 -13.73
CA GLU A 70 -2.93 14.21 -12.51
C GLU A 70 -2.46 13.57 -11.19
N GLY A 71 -1.41 12.72 -11.23
CA GLY A 71 -0.91 11.96 -10.09
C GLY A 71 -1.76 10.75 -9.67
N ARG A 72 -2.86 10.44 -10.36
CA ARG A 72 -3.75 9.31 -10.05
C ARG A 72 -4.29 8.66 -11.32
N TYR A 73 -4.22 7.33 -11.41
CA TYR A 73 -4.76 6.57 -12.53
C TYR A 73 -5.44 5.28 -12.06
N GLN A 74 -6.71 5.09 -12.42
CA GLN A 74 -7.46 3.88 -12.10
C GLN A 74 -7.38 2.89 -13.27
N ALA A 75 -6.68 1.78 -13.06
CA ALA A 75 -6.40 0.72 -14.02
C ALA A 75 -7.51 -0.36 -14.13
N GLY A 76 -8.55 -0.30 -13.29
CA GLY A 76 -9.62 -1.29 -13.27
C GLY A 76 -10.59 -1.16 -12.08
N PRO A 77 -11.53 -2.11 -11.92
CA PRO A 77 -12.61 -2.07 -10.92
C PRO A 77 -12.32 -2.79 -9.59
N GLY A 78 -11.23 -3.55 -9.49
CA GLY A 78 -10.75 -4.24 -8.28
C GLY A 78 -10.20 -3.34 -7.17
N ILE A 79 -9.77 -3.98 -6.08
CA ILE A 79 -9.40 -3.34 -4.81
C ILE A 79 -7.97 -2.77 -4.76
N TYR A 80 -7.10 -3.12 -5.71
CA TYR A 80 -5.74 -2.55 -5.87
C TYR A 80 -5.54 -2.04 -7.29
N GLU A 81 -6.50 -1.28 -7.80
CA GLU A 81 -6.51 -0.82 -9.20
C GLU A 81 -6.10 0.64 -9.36
N THR A 82 -5.73 1.35 -8.29
CA THR A 82 -5.42 2.79 -8.38
C THR A 82 -3.94 3.03 -8.21
N LEU A 83 -3.27 3.46 -9.28
CA LEU A 83 -1.90 3.96 -9.23
C LEU A 83 -1.90 5.40 -8.70
N LEU A 84 -0.98 5.70 -7.79
CA LEU A 84 -0.79 7.03 -7.22
C LEU A 84 0.68 7.44 -7.28
N ARG A 85 0.92 8.68 -7.70
CA ARG A 85 2.21 9.34 -7.51
C ARG A 85 2.24 9.97 -6.13
N VAL A 86 3.12 9.46 -5.26
CA VAL A 86 3.22 9.87 -3.84
C VAL A 86 4.39 10.81 -3.56
N GLY A 87 5.13 11.20 -4.60
CA GLY A 87 6.21 12.18 -4.52
C GLY A 87 7.36 11.87 -5.47
N GLU A 88 8.52 12.39 -5.13
CA GLU A 88 9.79 12.18 -5.83
C GLU A 88 10.90 11.93 -4.82
N ARG A 89 11.86 11.10 -5.18
CA ARG A 89 13.04 10.83 -4.38
C ARG A 89 14.24 10.59 -5.27
N ASP A 90 15.34 11.31 -5.00
CA ASP A 90 16.60 11.18 -5.73
C ASP A 90 16.44 11.33 -7.26
N GLY A 91 15.49 12.17 -7.69
CA GLY A 91 15.15 12.40 -9.10
C GLY A 91 14.22 11.35 -9.73
N PHE A 92 13.75 10.36 -8.96
CA PHE A 92 12.83 9.33 -9.43
C PHE A 92 11.41 9.53 -8.87
N PRO A 93 10.35 9.36 -9.68
CA PRO A 93 8.98 9.39 -9.20
C PRO A 93 8.73 8.21 -8.26
N MET A 94 8.05 8.46 -7.15
CA MET A 94 7.58 7.40 -6.25
C MET A 94 6.12 7.10 -6.56
N LEU A 95 5.84 5.84 -6.89
CA LEU A 95 4.51 5.35 -7.21
C LEU A 95 4.08 4.26 -6.22
N THR A 96 2.77 4.11 -6.04
CA THR A 96 2.15 2.99 -5.32
C THR A 96 0.84 2.60 -5.99
N PHE A 97 0.26 1.48 -5.58
CA PHE A 97 -1.08 1.05 -5.94
C PHE A 97 -1.89 0.83 -4.65
N THR A 98 -3.13 1.29 -4.66
CA THR A 98 -4.04 1.23 -3.51
C THR A 98 -5.49 1.07 -4.00
N ALA A 99 -6.43 1.06 -3.05
CA ALA A 99 -7.85 1.07 -3.33
C ALA A 99 -8.31 2.42 -3.92
N PRO A 100 -9.34 2.41 -4.78
CA PRO A 100 -9.97 3.65 -5.24
C PRO A 100 -10.80 4.34 -4.13
N THR A 101 -11.14 3.62 -3.06
CA THR A 101 -11.98 4.11 -1.96
C THR A 101 -11.15 4.75 -0.86
N ARG A 102 -11.74 5.73 -0.15
CA ARG A 102 -11.09 6.39 0.99
C ARG A 102 -11.24 5.56 2.27
N SER A 103 -10.39 5.86 3.24
CA SER A 103 -10.42 5.25 4.57
C SER A 103 -11.76 5.44 5.30
N THR A 104 -12.45 6.56 5.06
CA THR A 104 -13.75 6.88 5.67
C THR A 104 -14.92 6.11 5.09
N ASP A 105 -14.75 5.52 3.91
CA ASP A 105 -15.82 4.90 3.13
C ASP A 105 -15.80 3.37 3.25
N VAL A 106 -14.86 2.83 4.02
CA VAL A 106 -14.63 1.39 4.17
C VAL A 106 -14.80 1.01 5.63
N ALA A 107 -15.60 -0.02 5.88
CA ALA A 107 -15.70 -0.62 7.22
C ALA A 107 -14.33 -1.20 7.60
N PHE A 108 -13.83 -0.76 8.76
CA PHE A 108 -12.58 -1.28 9.30
C PHE A 108 -12.69 -2.81 9.52
N ASN A 109 -11.64 -3.55 9.14
CA ASN A 109 -11.51 -4.96 9.47
C ASN A 109 -10.17 -5.25 10.14
N GLN A 110 -10.18 -6.00 11.24
CA GLN A 110 -8.95 -6.31 11.98
C GLN A 110 -8.03 -7.20 11.12
N PRO A 111 -6.75 -6.80 10.92
CA PRO A 111 -5.74 -7.69 10.39
C PRO A 111 -5.44 -8.82 11.38
N VAL A 112 -5.03 -9.97 10.87
CA VAL A 112 -4.58 -11.08 11.74
C VAL A 112 -3.16 -10.82 12.27
N PRO A 113 -2.79 -11.36 13.45
CA PRO A 113 -1.46 -11.16 14.04
C PRO A 113 -0.30 -11.51 13.09
N ALA A 114 -0.38 -12.63 12.36
CA ALA A 114 0.67 -13.04 11.42
C ALA A 114 0.91 -12.02 10.29
N TYR A 115 -0.14 -11.29 9.87
CA TYR A 115 0.00 -10.23 8.86
C TYR A 115 0.66 -8.98 9.46
N LEU A 116 0.30 -8.62 10.71
CA LEU A 116 0.95 -7.54 11.44
C LEU A 116 2.43 -7.82 11.71
N ASP A 117 2.79 -9.07 12.01
CA ASP A 117 4.20 -9.49 12.18
C ASP A 117 4.99 -9.27 10.89
N MET A 118 4.40 -9.63 9.74
CA MET A 118 5.00 -9.41 8.42
C MET A 118 5.22 -7.90 8.16
N LEU A 119 4.19 -7.07 8.39
CA LEU A 119 4.31 -5.61 8.25
C LEU A 119 5.35 -5.04 9.23
N GLY A 120 5.36 -5.51 10.47
CA GLY A 120 6.30 -5.10 11.51
C GLY A 120 7.75 -5.43 11.15
N ALA A 121 8.00 -6.59 10.55
CA ALA A 121 9.32 -6.95 10.03
C ALA A 121 9.77 -5.98 8.92
N GLY A 122 8.86 -5.56 8.04
CA GLY A 122 9.11 -4.52 7.04
C GLY A 122 9.48 -3.17 7.66
N LEU A 123 8.76 -2.75 8.71
CA LEU A 123 9.02 -1.50 9.44
C LEU A 123 10.34 -1.52 10.20
N LEU A 124 10.71 -2.67 10.79
CA LEU A 124 12.03 -2.86 11.39
C LEU A 124 13.15 -2.66 10.35
N GLN A 125 13.03 -3.29 9.18
CA GLN A 125 14.05 -3.19 8.13
C GLN A 125 14.14 -1.76 7.54
N ALA A 126 13.01 -1.09 7.34
CA ALA A 126 12.96 0.21 6.67
C ALA A 126 13.24 1.39 7.61
N HIS A 127 12.90 1.26 8.89
CA HIS A 127 12.91 2.37 9.85
C HIS A 127 13.60 2.05 11.18
N GLY A 128 14.06 0.82 11.40
CA GLY A 128 14.68 0.40 12.66
C GLY A 128 13.70 0.34 13.84
N TRP A 129 12.39 0.22 13.56
CA TRP A 129 11.38 0.22 14.62
C TRP A 129 11.36 -1.12 15.36
N ASP A 130 11.33 -1.04 16.69
CA ASP A 130 11.09 -2.21 17.52
C ASP A 130 9.60 -2.59 17.53
N ALA A 131 9.31 -3.76 18.13
CA ALA A 131 7.95 -4.29 18.19
C ALA A 131 6.98 -3.36 18.96
N ALA A 132 7.46 -2.62 19.96
CA ALA A 132 6.63 -1.70 20.74
C ALA A 132 6.17 -0.52 19.89
N ARG A 133 7.10 0.07 19.11
CA ARG A 133 6.80 1.15 18.18
C ARG A 133 5.89 0.70 17.05
N CYS A 134 6.07 -0.51 16.51
CA CYS A 134 5.17 -1.07 15.51
C CYS A 134 3.74 -1.24 16.07
N ARG A 135 3.58 -1.79 17.28
CA ARG A 135 2.26 -1.91 17.93
C ARG A 135 1.60 -0.55 18.14
N GLN A 136 2.34 0.44 18.64
CA GLN A 136 1.82 1.80 18.81
C GLN A 136 1.33 2.38 17.47
N TYR A 137 2.10 2.18 16.40
CA TYR A 137 1.73 2.64 15.07
C TYR A 137 0.46 1.95 14.56
N PHE A 138 0.37 0.63 14.68
CA PHE A 138 -0.82 -0.13 14.28
C PHE A 138 -2.06 0.23 15.12
N GLY A 139 -1.88 0.46 16.43
CA GLY A 139 -2.95 0.96 17.31
C GLY A 139 -3.47 2.33 16.87
N GLY A 140 -2.57 3.22 16.44
CA GLY A 140 -2.94 4.49 15.81
C GLY A 140 -3.70 4.34 14.49
N CYS A 141 -3.61 3.17 13.84
CA CYS A 141 -4.38 2.81 12.63
C CYS A 141 -5.69 2.05 12.94
N GLY A 142 -6.08 1.92 14.23
CA GLY A 142 -7.32 1.23 14.64
C GLY A 142 -7.17 -0.28 14.91
N VAL A 143 -5.96 -0.83 14.86
CA VAL A 143 -5.71 -2.22 15.24
C VAL A 143 -5.89 -2.36 16.76
N LEU A 144 -6.70 -3.32 17.18
CA LEU A 144 -6.93 -3.58 18.60
C LEU A 144 -5.78 -4.39 19.17
N GLU A 145 -5.37 -4.08 20.39
CA GLU A 145 -4.48 -4.97 21.14
C GLU A 145 -5.29 -6.20 21.58
N GLU A 146 -4.78 -7.41 21.29
CA GLU A 146 -5.33 -8.62 21.89
C GLU A 146 -5.07 -8.58 23.40
N ALA A 147 -6.10 -8.89 24.19
CA ALA A 147 -5.93 -9.07 25.63
C ALA A 147 -4.99 -10.26 25.85
N ALA A 148 -3.83 -9.99 26.45
CA ALA A 148 -2.82 -11.00 26.81
C ALA A 148 -3.37 -12.07 27.77
#